data_AF-A0A1A9M7T0-F1
#
_entry.id   AF-A0A1A9M7T0-F1
#
_cell.length_a   1.000
_cell.length_b   1.000
_cell.length_c   1.000
_cell.angle_alpha   90.00
_cell.angle_beta   90.00
_cell.angle_gamma   90.00
#
_symmetry.space_group_name_H-M   'P 1'
#
loop_
_entity.id
_entity.type
_entity.pdbx_description
1 polymer ?
#
loop_
_entity_poly.entity_id
_entity_poly.type
_entity_poly.pdbx_seq_one_letter_code
_entity_poly.pdbx_strand_id
1 'polypeptide(L)'
;MKVKSLLESVGVALCGLVTSLLVAIADVAVARMTGFDFFTITIWVIVPVGGLITGFAAASGYYFGSLYFHKRATVILLIQMAAIAGLTQLLIYWLGYVTLILDDGSKVADLVPFGQYLNLMLTKAHYGGRAHTDSGEVGGLGYWIAGLQCVGFLVGGLAVFGFLKAKQVCTACNLYLRAMGKKRKVFANANAAGGYYDRLLTLAVNGPDFAALIRSDAKVPKIVQGVLRVDTSLLGCPGCKDQMIEERVSGYNGKEWKDLNTMHRQVIIPAGIDLAPVFRG
;
A
#
# COMPACT_ATOMS: atom_id res chain seq x y z
N MET A 1 17.63 5.65 -23.56
CA MET A 1 16.36 5.29 -22.86
C MET A 1 16.53 4.31 -21.69
N LYS A 2 17.45 3.33 -21.74
CA LYS A 2 17.65 2.33 -20.67
C LYS A 2 18.17 2.89 -19.33
N VAL A 3 19.08 3.87 -19.36
CA VAL A 3 19.72 4.43 -18.14
C VAL A 3 18.73 5.14 -17.22
N LYS A 4 17.84 5.97 -17.77
CA LYS A 4 16.80 6.67 -16.98
C LYS A 4 15.87 5.69 -16.25
N SER A 5 15.44 4.62 -16.95
CA SER A 5 14.59 3.59 -16.35
C SER A 5 15.30 2.80 -15.25
N LEU A 6 16.61 2.61 -15.38
CA LEU A 6 17.45 1.98 -14.35
C LEU A 6 17.55 2.87 -13.12
N LEU A 7 17.85 4.16 -13.31
CA LEU A 7 17.97 5.13 -12.21
C LEU A 7 16.65 5.30 -11.44
N GLU A 8 15.51 5.31 -12.14
CA GLU A 8 14.18 5.30 -11.53
C GLU A 8 13.93 4.03 -10.72
N SER A 9 14.33 2.85 -11.24
CA SER A 9 14.17 1.57 -10.52
C SER A 9 15.05 1.50 -9.27
N VAL A 10 16.28 2.01 -9.35
CA VAL A 10 17.18 2.17 -8.21
C VAL A 10 16.61 3.17 -7.20
N GLY A 11 16.01 4.27 -7.67
CA GLY A 11 15.33 5.24 -6.81
C GLY A 11 14.19 4.61 -6.01
N VAL A 12 13.33 3.81 -6.66
CA VAL A 12 12.27 3.05 -5.96
C VAL A 12 12.86 2.10 -4.92
N ALA A 13 13.90 1.35 -5.28
CA ALA A 13 14.56 0.42 -4.36
C ALA A 13 15.19 1.13 -3.16
N LEU A 14 15.83 2.29 -3.36
CA LEU A 14 16.39 3.12 -2.29
C LEU A 14 15.29 3.63 -1.35
N CYS A 15 14.15 4.10 -1.87
CA CYS A 15 13.02 4.49 -1.03
C CYS A 15 12.56 3.33 -0.13
N GLY A 16 12.44 2.12 -0.72
CA GLY A 16 12.09 0.91 0.02
C GLY A 16 13.12 0.49 1.07
N LEU A 17 14.41 0.59 0.75
CA LEU A 17 15.51 0.33 1.68
C LEU A 17 15.47 1.28 2.87
N VAL A 18 15.29 2.59 2.62
CA VAL A 18 15.23 3.61 3.68
C VAL A 18 14.04 3.38 4.59
N THR A 19 12.84 3.11 4.06
CA THR A 19 11.68 2.82 4.91
C THR A 19 11.84 1.53 5.70
N SER A 20 12.46 0.50 5.12
CA SER A 20 12.72 -0.76 5.82
C SER A 20 13.71 -0.57 6.98
N LEU A 21 14.78 0.22 6.76
CA LEU A 21 15.74 0.57 7.80
C LEU A 21 15.09 1.38 8.93
N LEU A 22 14.28 2.40 8.58
CA LEU A 22 13.56 3.21 9.56
C LEU A 22 12.59 2.37 10.39
N VAL A 23 11.89 1.42 9.77
CA VAL A 23 10.99 0.51 10.49
C VAL A 23 11.77 -0.41 11.42
N ALA A 24 12.90 -0.98 10.99
CA ALA A 24 13.73 -1.80 11.86
C ALA A 24 14.27 -1.02 13.08
N ILE A 25 14.72 0.22 12.89
CA ILE A 25 15.17 1.08 13.98
C ILE A 25 14.01 1.45 14.91
N ALA A 26 12.86 1.82 14.35
CA ALA A 26 11.68 2.20 15.13
C ALA A 26 11.16 1.02 15.97
N ASP A 27 11.12 -0.19 15.40
CA ASP A 27 10.70 -1.40 16.10
C ASP A 27 11.57 -1.68 17.33
N VAL A 28 12.90 -1.65 17.15
CA VAL A 28 13.85 -1.82 18.26
C VAL A 28 13.75 -0.69 19.29
N ALA A 29 13.60 0.57 18.84
CA ALA A 29 13.45 1.70 19.74
C ALA A 29 12.18 1.59 20.60
N VAL A 30 11.05 1.21 20.00
CA VAL A 30 9.78 1.01 20.72
C VAL A 30 9.92 -0.14 21.71
N ALA A 31 10.53 -1.26 21.31
CA ALA A 31 10.79 -2.38 22.21
C ALA A 31 11.62 -1.97 23.42
N ARG A 32 12.63 -1.10 23.24
CA ARG A 32 13.47 -0.59 24.33
C ARG A 32 12.74 0.37 25.26
N MET A 33 11.88 1.24 24.71
CA MET A 33 11.19 2.26 25.51
C MET A 33 10.01 1.69 26.30
N THR A 34 9.34 0.68 25.75
CA THR A 34 8.08 0.15 26.31
C THR A 34 8.24 -1.21 26.97
N GLY A 35 9.37 -1.90 26.73
CA GLY A 35 9.54 -3.31 27.09
C GLY A 35 8.67 -4.25 26.26
N PHE A 36 7.96 -3.74 25.25
CA PHE A 36 7.00 -4.48 24.45
C PHE A 36 7.48 -4.60 23.00
N ASP A 37 7.70 -5.83 22.56
CA ASP A 37 8.16 -6.11 21.20
C ASP A 37 6.96 -6.22 20.25
N PHE A 38 6.73 -5.15 19.47
CA PHE A 38 5.63 -5.07 18.50
C PHE A 38 5.70 -6.16 17.43
N PHE A 39 6.90 -6.62 17.08
CA PHE A 39 7.12 -7.65 16.09
C PHE A 39 6.60 -9.02 16.56
N THR A 40 6.63 -9.26 17.87
CA THR A 40 6.20 -10.54 18.48
C THR A 40 4.69 -10.68 18.67
N ILE A 41 3.91 -9.63 18.38
CA ILE A 41 2.45 -9.66 18.53
C ILE A 41 1.86 -10.72 17.60
N THR A 42 1.38 -11.80 18.21
CA THR A 42 0.62 -12.86 17.54
C THR A 42 -0.80 -12.91 18.09
N ILE A 43 -1.77 -12.97 17.20
CA ILE A 43 -3.17 -13.19 17.54
C ILE A 43 -3.42 -14.70 17.46
N TRP A 44 -3.79 -15.30 18.59
CA TRP A 44 -4.00 -16.76 18.74
C TRP A 44 -2.78 -17.61 18.37
N VAL A 45 -1.55 -17.09 18.53
CA VAL A 45 -0.27 -17.77 18.17
C VAL A 45 -0.10 -18.05 16.65
N ILE A 46 -1.18 -17.96 15.86
CA ILE A 46 -1.23 -18.34 14.44
C ILE A 46 -1.11 -17.11 13.52
N VAL A 47 -1.62 -15.94 13.92
CA VAL A 47 -1.63 -14.76 13.04
C VAL A 47 -0.56 -13.77 13.50
N PRO A 48 0.56 -13.62 12.76
CA PRO A 48 1.66 -12.72 13.10
C PRO A 48 1.31 -11.28 12.74
N VAL A 49 0.43 -10.65 13.51
CA VAL A 49 -0.04 -9.28 13.24
C VAL A 49 1.11 -8.27 13.31
N GLY A 50 2.04 -8.45 14.26
CA GLY A 50 3.26 -7.64 14.35
C GLY A 50 4.08 -7.69 13.06
N GLY A 51 4.41 -8.91 12.61
CA GLY A 51 5.08 -9.15 11.32
C GLY A 51 4.34 -8.54 10.14
N LEU A 52 3.02 -8.72 10.03
CA LEU A 52 2.21 -8.17 8.94
C LEU A 52 2.28 -6.64 8.88
N ILE A 53 2.09 -5.96 10.02
CA ILE A 53 2.09 -4.49 10.08
C ILE A 53 3.49 -3.95 9.80
N THR A 54 4.53 -4.53 10.41
CA THR A 54 5.92 -4.12 10.19
C THR A 54 6.34 -4.35 8.74
N GLY A 55 5.99 -5.49 8.13
CA GLY A 55 6.24 -5.77 6.71
C GLY A 55 5.52 -4.79 5.78
N PHE A 56 4.27 -4.46 6.08
CA PHE A 56 3.52 -3.44 5.34
C PHE A 56 4.17 -2.06 5.44
N ALA A 57 4.53 -1.64 6.66
CA ALA A 57 5.19 -0.36 6.92
C ALA A 57 6.55 -0.28 6.23
N ALA A 58 7.38 -1.34 6.31
CA ALA A 58 8.68 -1.41 5.66
C ALA A 58 8.56 -1.31 4.14
N ALA A 59 7.54 -1.94 3.56
CA ALA A 59 7.28 -1.93 2.13
C ALA A 59 6.66 -0.61 1.62
N SER A 60 6.17 0.27 2.50
CA SER A 60 5.51 1.52 2.10
C SER A 60 6.40 2.46 1.27
N GLY A 61 7.72 2.44 1.46
CA GLY A 61 8.66 3.22 0.64
C GLY A 61 8.66 2.81 -0.83
N TYR A 62 8.47 1.51 -1.13
CA TYR A 62 8.30 1.05 -2.50
C TYR A 62 7.00 1.57 -3.11
N TYR A 63 5.92 1.68 -2.32
CA TYR A 63 4.66 2.24 -2.78
C TYR A 63 4.81 3.70 -3.19
N PHE A 64 5.34 4.53 -2.29
CA PHE A 64 5.52 5.96 -2.58
C PHE A 64 6.57 6.19 -3.65
N GLY A 65 7.70 5.47 -3.62
CA GLY A 65 8.73 5.55 -4.65
C GLY A 65 8.18 5.20 -6.04
N SER A 66 7.44 4.09 -6.15
CA SER A 66 6.88 3.66 -7.44
C SER A 66 5.89 4.67 -8.01
N LEU A 67 5.07 5.30 -7.15
CA LEU A 67 4.16 6.36 -7.57
C LEU A 67 4.89 7.65 -7.95
N TYR A 68 5.94 8.03 -7.22
CA TYR A 68 6.75 9.22 -7.49
C TYR A 68 7.49 9.10 -8.82
N PHE A 69 8.13 7.97 -9.08
CA PHE A 69 8.83 7.69 -10.34
C PHE A 69 7.89 7.18 -11.45
N HIS A 70 6.59 7.07 -11.18
CA HIS A 70 5.57 6.56 -12.10
C HIS A 70 5.88 5.16 -12.69
N LYS A 71 6.67 4.34 -11.98
CA LYS A 71 7.10 3.02 -12.45
C LYS A 71 6.19 1.92 -12.00
N ARG A 72 5.69 1.12 -12.95
CA ARG A 72 4.91 -0.07 -12.65
C ARG A 72 5.72 -1.08 -11.84
N ALA A 73 5.06 -1.68 -10.86
CA ALA A 73 5.62 -2.79 -10.10
C ALA A 73 5.82 -4.02 -11.00
N THR A 74 7.07 -4.40 -11.20
CA THR A 74 7.50 -5.57 -11.98
C THR A 74 7.88 -6.73 -11.07
N VAL A 75 8.05 -7.93 -11.63
CA VAL A 75 8.52 -9.10 -10.86
C VAL A 75 9.93 -8.87 -10.30
N ILE A 76 10.77 -8.10 -11.00
CA ILE A 76 12.10 -7.74 -10.49
C ILE A 76 11.98 -6.92 -9.19
N LEU A 77 11.05 -5.96 -9.14
CA LEU A 77 10.78 -5.20 -7.93
C LEU A 77 10.31 -6.11 -6.79
N LEU A 78 9.47 -7.10 -7.09
CA LEU A 78 9.01 -8.08 -6.09
C LEU A 78 10.18 -8.88 -5.50
N ILE A 79 11.11 -9.34 -6.33
CA ILE A 79 12.31 -10.06 -5.87
C ILE A 79 13.18 -9.13 -4.99
N GLN A 80 13.34 -7.86 -5.37
CA GLN A 80 14.05 -6.87 -4.55
C GLN A 80 13.37 -6.64 -3.20
N MET A 81 12.04 -6.50 -3.19
CA MET A 81 11.24 -6.37 -1.96
C MET A 81 11.43 -7.58 -1.05
N ALA A 82 11.41 -8.81 -1.60
CA ALA A 82 11.62 -10.03 -0.83
C ALA A 82 13.04 -10.14 -0.26
N ALA A 83 14.06 -9.81 -1.06
CA ALA A 83 15.45 -9.80 -0.61
C ALA A 83 15.67 -8.78 0.51
N ILE A 84 15.17 -7.55 0.34
CA ILE A 84 15.27 -6.48 1.35
C ILE A 84 14.46 -6.84 2.59
N ALA A 85 13.31 -7.48 2.46
CA ALA A 85 12.54 -7.99 3.59
C ALA A 85 13.35 -9.01 4.42
N GLY A 86 13.97 -10.00 3.78
CA GLY A 86 14.84 -10.96 4.47
C GLY A 86 16.03 -10.31 5.17
N LEU A 87 16.68 -9.34 4.52
CA LEU A 87 17.77 -8.56 5.14
C LEU A 87 17.29 -7.70 6.31
N THR A 88 16.10 -7.10 6.21
CA THR A 88 15.50 -6.28 7.27
C THR A 88 15.18 -7.15 8.48
N GLN A 89 14.68 -8.37 8.27
CA GLN A 89 14.44 -9.32 9.34
C GLN A 89 15.73 -9.64 10.12
N LEU A 90 16.82 -9.96 9.39
CA LEU A 90 18.12 -10.20 10.00
C LEU A 90 18.63 -8.95 10.74
N LEU A 91 18.40 -7.77 10.17
CA LEU A 91 18.80 -6.50 10.78
C LEU A 91 18.05 -6.22 12.08
N ILE A 92 16.76 -6.55 12.17
CA ILE A 92 15.98 -6.41 13.43
C ILE A 92 16.61 -7.28 14.52
N TYR A 93 16.89 -8.57 14.23
CA TYR A 93 17.56 -9.44 15.20
C TYR A 93 18.97 -8.95 15.56
N TRP A 94 19.74 -8.46 14.59
CA TRP A 94 21.08 -7.92 14.81
C TRP A 94 21.05 -6.65 15.66
N LEU A 95 20.12 -5.73 15.41
CA LEU A 95 19.95 -4.54 16.22
C LEU A 95 19.49 -4.90 17.64
N GLY A 96 18.58 -5.86 17.78
CA GLY A 96 18.22 -6.44 19.07
C GLY A 96 19.45 -6.93 19.83
N TYR A 97 20.30 -7.73 19.18
CA TYR A 97 21.56 -8.26 19.71
C TYR A 97 22.54 -7.17 20.19
N VAL A 98 22.87 -6.20 19.33
CA VAL A 98 23.88 -5.17 19.65
C VAL A 98 23.38 -4.17 20.69
N THR A 99 22.07 -3.95 20.76
CA THR A 99 21.46 -3.00 21.71
C THR A 99 21.08 -3.63 23.06
N LEU A 100 21.19 -4.96 23.21
CA LEU A 100 20.78 -5.65 24.42
C LEU A 100 21.85 -5.50 25.51
N ILE A 101 21.47 -4.79 26.56
CA ILE A 101 22.24 -4.59 27.78
C ILE A 101 21.62 -5.50 28.84
N LEU A 102 22.45 -6.30 29.52
CA LEU A 102 22.02 -7.15 30.63
C LEU A 102 21.95 -6.33 31.93
N ASP A 103 21.39 -6.94 32.98
CA ASP A 103 21.23 -6.32 34.31
C ASP A 103 22.57 -5.90 34.96
N ASP A 104 23.68 -6.51 34.54
CA ASP A 104 25.04 -6.17 34.97
C ASP A 104 25.66 -4.99 34.18
N GLY A 105 24.92 -4.40 33.25
CA GLY A 105 25.35 -3.29 32.40
C GLY A 105 26.22 -3.69 31.22
N SER A 106 26.55 -4.98 31.07
CA SER A 106 27.31 -5.48 29.93
C SER A 106 26.41 -5.64 28.69
N LYS A 107 27.00 -5.55 27.50
CA LYS A 107 26.27 -5.82 26.26
C LYS A 107 26.35 -7.31 25.94
N VAL A 108 25.23 -7.90 25.51
CA VAL A 108 25.20 -9.30 25.05
C VAL A 108 26.22 -9.52 23.93
N ALA A 109 26.42 -8.51 23.08
CA ALA A 109 27.33 -8.60 21.94
C ALA A 109 28.81 -8.79 22.29
N ASP A 110 29.20 -8.47 23.53
CA ASP A 110 30.58 -8.66 24.02
C ASP A 110 30.79 -10.07 24.60
N LEU A 111 29.69 -10.77 24.92
CA LEU A 111 29.71 -12.05 25.65
C LEU A 111 29.39 -13.26 24.78
N VAL A 112 28.45 -13.13 23.84
CA VAL A 112 27.91 -14.25 23.06
C VAL A 112 27.92 -13.89 21.59
N PRO A 113 28.46 -14.70 20.67
CA PRO A 113 28.41 -14.41 19.24
C PRO A 113 26.98 -14.43 18.70
N PHE A 114 26.70 -13.58 17.70
CA PHE A 114 25.35 -13.40 17.14
C PHE A 114 24.63 -14.70 16.76
N GLY A 115 25.33 -15.70 16.19
CA GLY A 115 24.70 -16.98 15.84
C GLY A 115 24.17 -17.74 17.06
N GLN A 116 24.90 -17.69 18.18
CA GLN A 116 24.45 -18.28 19.45
C GLN A 116 23.33 -17.45 20.07
N TYR A 117 23.42 -16.13 20.02
CA TYR A 117 22.33 -15.25 20.45
C TYR A 117 21.03 -15.51 19.67
N LEU A 118 21.11 -15.61 18.34
CA LEU A 118 19.97 -15.87 17.48
C LEU A 118 19.34 -17.23 17.82
N ASN A 119 20.17 -18.27 17.99
CA ASN A 119 19.68 -19.58 18.43
C ASN A 119 19.01 -19.49 19.80
N LEU A 120 19.61 -18.79 20.76
CA LEU A 120 19.08 -18.62 22.12
C LEU A 120 17.75 -17.85 22.11
N MET A 121 17.65 -16.72 21.39
CA MET A 121 16.41 -15.96 21.24
C MET A 121 15.32 -16.78 20.56
N LEU A 122 15.69 -17.56 19.54
CA LEU A 122 14.73 -18.39 18.80
C LEU A 122 14.29 -19.63 19.58
N THR A 123 15.06 -20.13 20.54
CA THR A 123 14.73 -21.35 21.29
C THR A 123 14.23 -21.08 22.72
N LYS A 124 14.64 -19.95 23.32
CA LYS A 124 14.29 -19.54 24.68
C LYS A 124 13.32 -18.37 24.76
N ALA A 125 12.69 -17.96 23.66
CA ALA A 125 11.63 -16.97 23.72
C ALA A 125 10.44 -17.50 24.55
N HIS A 126 10.18 -16.86 25.70
CA HIS A 126 9.01 -17.14 26.53
C HIS A 126 7.80 -16.42 25.92
N TYR A 127 6.85 -17.17 25.36
CA TYR A 127 5.58 -16.61 24.89
C TYR A 127 4.51 -16.77 25.98
N GLY A 128 4.13 -15.65 26.61
CA GLY A 128 3.07 -15.60 27.62
C GLY A 128 1.68 -15.51 26.97
N GLY A 129 0.80 -16.45 27.31
CA GLY A 129 -0.62 -16.38 26.96
C GLY A 129 -1.37 -15.33 27.78
N ARG A 130 -2.64 -15.05 27.39
CA ARG A 130 -3.52 -14.03 28.00
C ARG A 130 -3.83 -14.23 29.50
N ALA A 131 -3.46 -15.37 30.05
CA ALA A 131 -3.34 -15.60 31.49
C ALA A 131 -1.84 -15.75 31.78
N HIS A 132 -1.30 -15.00 32.75
CA HIS A 132 0.08 -15.05 33.25
C HIS A 132 0.52 -16.49 33.65
N THR A 133 0.65 -17.35 32.65
CA THR A 133 1.10 -18.72 32.73
C THR A 133 2.29 -18.78 31.78
N ASP A 134 3.45 -18.69 32.40
CA ASP A 134 4.75 -18.84 31.75
C ASP A 134 4.83 -20.27 31.23
N SER A 135 4.71 -20.46 29.91
CA SER A 135 4.51 -21.78 29.31
C SER A 135 5.81 -22.57 29.10
N GLY A 136 6.92 -22.14 29.73
CA GLY A 136 8.22 -22.80 29.65
C GLY A 136 8.97 -22.49 28.35
N GLU A 137 10.22 -22.95 28.27
CA GLU A 137 11.07 -22.78 27.08
C GLU A 137 10.41 -23.44 25.86
N VAL A 138 10.15 -22.65 24.82
CA VAL A 138 9.43 -23.09 23.61
C VAL A 138 10.27 -24.06 22.77
N GLY A 139 11.58 -24.13 22.98
CA GLY A 139 12.48 -25.07 22.30
C GLY A 139 12.45 -24.91 20.79
N GLY A 140 12.42 -26.02 20.04
CA GLY A 140 12.37 -26.00 18.56
C GLY A 140 11.14 -25.31 17.96
N LEU A 141 10.07 -25.10 18.74
CA LEU A 141 8.86 -24.40 18.27
C LEU A 141 9.09 -22.89 18.11
N GLY A 142 10.13 -22.31 18.70
CA GLY A 142 10.38 -20.88 18.52
C GLY A 142 10.94 -20.53 17.13
N TYR A 143 11.65 -21.48 16.47
CA TYR A 143 11.96 -21.38 15.04
C TYR A 143 10.69 -21.36 14.17
N TRP A 144 9.67 -22.12 14.57
CA TRP A 144 8.38 -22.13 13.87
C TRP A 144 7.67 -20.78 14.01
N ILE A 145 7.64 -20.21 15.21
CA ILE A 145 7.03 -18.89 15.46
C ILE A 145 7.78 -17.78 14.71
N ALA A 146 9.11 -17.79 14.72
CA ALA A 146 9.91 -16.83 13.97
C ALA A 146 9.72 -16.99 12.45
N GLY A 147 9.62 -18.24 11.97
CA GLY A 147 9.24 -18.54 10.59
C GLY A 147 7.88 -17.95 10.23
N LEU A 148 6.90 -18.08 11.11
CA LEU A 148 5.56 -17.50 10.94
C LEU A 148 5.60 -15.97 10.91
N GLN A 149 6.37 -15.33 11.78
CA GLN A 149 6.57 -13.88 11.77
C GLN A 149 7.22 -13.41 10.46
N CYS A 150 8.22 -14.14 9.95
CA CYS A 150 8.83 -13.88 8.65
C CYS A 150 7.80 -13.98 7.52
N VAL A 151 6.95 -15.01 7.53
CA VAL A 151 5.84 -15.15 6.57
C VAL A 151 4.88 -13.96 6.70
N GLY A 152 4.53 -13.55 7.92
CA GLY A 152 3.73 -12.35 8.18
C GLY A 152 4.34 -11.09 7.55
N PHE A 153 5.62 -10.87 7.77
CA PHE A 153 6.36 -9.75 7.19
C PHE A 153 6.32 -9.75 5.66
N LEU A 154 6.58 -10.91 5.05
CA LEU A 154 6.52 -11.07 3.59
C LEU A 154 5.11 -10.84 3.05
N VAL A 155 4.07 -11.35 3.72
CA VAL A 155 2.66 -11.13 3.34
C VAL A 155 2.28 -9.65 3.44
N GLY A 156 2.74 -8.95 4.48
CA GLY A 156 2.56 -7.50 4.62
C GLY A 156 3.18 -6.73 3.45
N GLY A 157 4.40 -7.09 3.06
CA GLY A 157 5.06 -6.52 1.88
C GLY A 157 4.39 -6.87 0.55
N LEU A 158 3.90 -8.12 0.41
CA LEU A 158 3.14 -8.59 -0.76
C LEU A 158 1.83 -7.82 -0.92
N ALA A 159 1.14 -7.47 0.18
CA ALA A 159 -0.06 -6.66 0.14
C ALA A 159 0.22 -5.29 -0.51
N VAL A 160 1.35 -4.65 -0.18
CA VAL A 160 1.78 -3.40 -0.81
C VAL A 160 2.04 -3.59 -2.32
N PHE A 161 2.70 -4.68 -2.70
CA PHE A 161 2.90 -5.01 -4.12
C PHE A 161 1.56 -5.23 -4.85
N GLY A 162 0.61 -5.90 -4.22
CA GLY A 162 -0.75 -6.07 -4.73
C GLY A 162 -1.46 -4.74 -4.94
N PHE A 163 -1.38 -3.83 -3.97
CA PHE A 163 -1.93 -2.47 -4.10
C PHE A 163 -1.29 -1.67 -5.24
N LEU A 164 0.01 -1.83 -5.46
CA LEU A 164 0.69 -1.25 -6.63
C LEU A 164 0.20 -1.87 -7.94
N LYS A 165 0.06 -3.20 -8.00
CA LYS A 165 -0.45 -3.91 -9.19
C LYS A 165 -1.88 -3.53 -9.56
N ALA A 166 -2.71 -3.20 -8.57
CA ALA A 166 -4.08 -2.75 -8.78
C ALA A 166 -4.20 -1.31 -9.31
N LYS A 167 -3.12 -0.50 -9.27
CA LYS A 167 -3.11 0.85 -9.83
C LYS A 167 -3.15 0.80 -11.36
N GLN A 168 -3.91 1.72 -11.94
CA GLN A 168 -4.02 1.86 -13.38
C GLN A 168 -2.70 2.32 -14.01
N VAL A 169 -2.37 1.72 -15.15
CA VAL A 169 -1.16 1.99 -15.91
C VAL A 169 -1.52 2.37 -17.34
N CYS A 170 -0.71 3.23 -17.94
CA CYS A 170 -0.81 3.52 -19.36
C CYS A 170 -0.48 2.26 -20.17
N THR A 171 -1.31 1.92 -21.16
CA THR A 171 -1.10 0.75 -22.04
C THR A 171 0.12 0.91 -22.95
N ALA A 172 0.40 2.14 -23.40
CA ALA A 172 1.55 2.43 -24.26
C ALA A 172 2.88 2.49 -23.50
N CYS A 173 2.92 3.22 -22.38
CA CYS A 173 4.17 3.49 -21.64
C CYS A 173 4.41 2.57 -20.44
N ASN A 174 3.39 1.83 -19.99
CA ASN A 174 3.44 0.99 -18.79
C ASN A 174 3.82 1.78 -17.51
N LEU A 175 3.54 3.08 -17.49
CA LEU A 175 3.74 3.99 -16.36
C LEU A 175 2.45 4.16 -15.57
N TYR A 176 2.54 4.42 -14.26
CA TYR A 176 1.36 4.74 -13.47
C TYR A 176 0.75 6.08 -13.91
N LEU A 177 -0.57 6.08 -14.07
CA LEU A 177 -1.30 7.29 -14.43
C LEU A 177 -1.38 8.25 -13.22
N ARG A 178 -1.23 9.54 -13.50
CA ARG A 178 -1.32 10.62 -12.51
C ARG A 178 -2.69 11.26 -12.55
N ALA A 179 -3.33 11.46 -11.39
CA ALA A 179 -4.57 12.22 -11.33
C ALA A 179 -4.34 13.69 -11.70
N MET A 180 -5.05 14.16 -12.71
CA MET A 180 -5.00 15.53 -13.23
C MET A 180 -6.17 16.39 -12.75
N GLY A 181 -7.30 15.77 -12.43
CA GLY A 181 -8.47 16.45 -11.88
C GLY A 181 -9.54 15.45 -11.43
N LYS A 182 -10.43 15.91 -10.54
CA LYS A 182 -11.52 15.10 -9.99
C LYS A 182 -12.79 15.93 -9.93
N LYS A 183 -13.92 15.34 -10.29
CA LYS A 183 -15.25 15.92 -10.16
C LYS A 183 -16.17 14.88 -9.51
N ARG A 184 -17.04 15.34 -8.62
CA ARG A 184 -18.00 14.49 -7.91
C ARG A 184 -19.41 14.98 -8.22
N LYS A 185 -20.27 14.04 -8.60
CA LYS A 185 -21.68 14.27 -8.91
C LYS A 185 -22.54 13.36 -8.07
N VAL A 186 -23.64 13.88 -7.55
CA VAL A 186 -24.60 13.12 -6.75
C VAL A 186 -25.97 13.23 -7.41
N PHE A 187 -26.55 12.09 -7.75
CA PHE A 187 -27.80 11.94 -8.45
C PHE A 187 -28.85 11.35 -7.52
N ALA A 188 -30.09 11.85 -7.62
CA ALA A 188 -31.19 11.44 -6.75
C ALA A 188 -31.52 9.94 -6.84
N ASN A 189 -31.36 9.34 -8.03
CA ASN A 189 -31.67 7.95 -8.30
C ASN A 189 -30.92 7.44 -9.55
N ALA A 190 -31.08 6.15 -9.85
CA ALA A 190 -30.49 5.49 -11.01
C ALA A 190 -30.94 6.10 -12.35
N ASN A 191 -32.19 6.53 -12.48
CA ASN A 191 -32.70 7.11 -13.73
C ASN A 191 -32.03 8.45 -14.05
N ALA A 192 -31.81 9.30 -13.04
CA ALA A 192 -31.11 10.57 -13.20
C ALA A 192 -29.64 10.37 -13.58
N ALA A 193 -28.98 9.36 -12.99
CA ALA A 193 -27.62 8.99 -13.37
C ALA A 193 -27.57 8.37 -14.78
N GLY A 194 -28.56 7.56 -15.15
CA GLY A 194 -28.71 6.98 -16.50
C GLY A 194 -28.83 8.06 -17.56
N GLY A 195 -29.74 9.02 -17.38
CA GLY A 195 -29.89 10.15 -18.31
C GLY A 195 -28.64 11.03 -18.43
N TYR A 196 -27.81 11.12 -17.38
CA TYR A 196 -26.50 11.75 -17.47
C TYR A 196 -25.55 10.96 -18.38
N TYR A 197 -25.47 9.64 -18.22
CA TYR A 197 -24.62 8.79 -19.05
C TYR A 197 -25.09 8.72 -20.50
N ASP A 198 -26.39 8.63 -20.74
CA ASP A 198 -26.96 8.62 -22.10
C ASP A 198 -26.52 9.87 -22.87
N ARG A 199 -26.58 11.05 -22.23
CA ARG A 199 -26.06 12.28 -22.83
C ARG A 199 -24.54 12.22 -22.98
N LEU A 200 -23.81 11.88 -21.92
CA LEU A 200 -22.35 11.87 -21.93
C LEU A 200 -21.76 10.99 -23.05
N LEU A 201 -22.40 9.86 -23.35
CA LEU A 201 -21.97 8.91 -24.38
C LEU A 201 -22.27 9.39 -25.81
N THR A 202 -23.25 10.26 -25.99
CA THR A 202 -23.61 10.82 -27.31
C THR A 202 -22.77 12.05 -27.69
N LEU A 203 -22.13 12.71 -26.71
CA LEU A 203 -21.37 13.93 -26.94
C LEU A 203 -19.95 13.63 -27.42
N ALA A 204 -19.47 14.45 -28.36
CA ALA A 204 -18.06 14.42 -28.77
C ALA A 204 -17.16 14.84 -27.59
N VAL A 205 -16.17 14.01 -27.26
CA VAL A 205 -15.29 14.19 -26.08
C VAL A 205 -14.55 15.53 -26.06
N ASN A 206 -14.23 16.09 -27.23
CA ASN A 206 -13.58 17.39 -27.41
C ASN A 206 -14.57 18.56 -27.58
N GLY A 207 -15.87 18.30 -27.55
CA GLY A 207 -16.90 19.30 -27.77
C GLY A 207 -17.13 20.21 -26.56
N PRO A 208 -17.61 21.46 -26.77
CA PRO A 208 -17.95 22.37 -25.68
C PRO A 208 -19.08 21.81 -24.80
N ASP A 209 -20.02 21.05 -25.38
CA ASP A 209 -21.12 20.43 -24.66
C ASP A 209 -20.66 19.33 -23.71
N PHE A 210 -19.66 18.54 -24.10
CA PHE A 210 -19.04 17.56 -23.21
C PHE A 210 -18.36 18.27 -22.04
N ALA A 211 -17.62 19.34 -22.31
CA ALA A 211 -16.97 20.13 -21.27
C ALA A 211 -17.97 20.76 -20.30
N ALA A 212 -19.07 21.32 -20.82
CA ALA A 212 -20.15 21.88 -20.02
C ALA A 212 -20.82 20.80 -19.16
N LEU A 213 -21.10 19.63 -19.74
CA LEU A 213 -21.70 18.52 -19.02
C LEU A 213 -20.78 17.96 -17.93
N ILE A 214 -19.46 17.87 -18.15
CA ILE A 214 -18.51 17.45 -17.12
C ILE A 214 -18.46 18.48 -15.97
N ARG A 215 -18.45 19.77 -16.31
CA ARG A 215 -18.41 20.87 -15.32
C ARG A 215 -19.72 21.08 -14.56
N SER A 216 -20.85 20.62 -15.10
CA SER A 216 -22.14 20.79 -14.42
C SER A 216 -22.13 20.10 -13.06
N ASP A 217 -22.51 20.83 -12.02
CA ASP A 217 -22.72 20.26 -10.69
C ASP A 217 -24.04 19.45 -10.68
N ALA A 218 -23.99 18.24 -10.12
CA ALA A 218 -25.19 17.52 -9.71
C ALA A 218 -25.10 17.32 -8.18
N LYS A 219 -25.99 18.00 -7.44
CA LYS A 219 -26.10 17.89 -5.99
C LYS A 219 -27.56 17.69 -5.64
N VAL A 220 -27.82 16.76 -4.73
CA VAL A 220 -29.16 16.52 -4.18
C VAL A 220 -29.23 17.19 -2.82
N PRO A 221 -30.33 17.89 -2.49
CA PRO A 221 -30.47 18.60 -1.21
C PRO A 221 -30.54 17.65 -0.01
N LYS A 222 -31.00 16.40 -0.20
CA LYS A 222 -31.07 15.38 0.85
C LYS A 222 -30.58 14.04 0.34
N ILE A 223 -29.68 13.42 1.09
CA ILE A 223 -29.18 12.07 0.81
C ILE A 223 -30.19 11.08 1.40
N VAL A 224 -30.85 10.33 0.53
CA VAL A 224 -31.78 9.27 0.88
C VAL A 224 -31.31 7.95 0.30
N GLN A 225 -31.88 6.84 0.75
CA GLN A 225 -31.59 5.53 0.16
C GLN A 225 -31.88 5.54 -1.36
N GLY A 226 -30.96 5.00 -2.16
CA GLY A 226 -31.07 4.98 -3.62
C GLY A 226 -30.40 6.15 -4.35
N VAL A 227 -29.86 7.12 -3.60
CA VAL A 227 -29.00 8.17 -4.17
C VAL A 227 -27.70 7.54 -4.69
N LEU A 228 -27.26 7.99 -5.87
CA LEU A 228 -26.01 7.56 -6.49
C LEU A 228 -24.98 8.69 -6.48
N ARG A 229 -23.73 8.34 -6.21
CA ARG A 229 -22.57 9.21 -6.33
C ARG A 229 -21.70 8.70 -7.47
N VAL A 230 -21.33 9.61 -8.37
CA VAL A 230 -20.38 9.36 -9.46
C VAL A 230 -19.15 10.23 -9.21
N ASP A 231 -18.03 9.58 -8.94
CA ASP A 231 -16.72 10.22 -8.81
C ASP A 231 -15.96 10.03 -10.12
N THR A 232 -15.83 11.10 -10.92
CA THR A 232 -15.12 11.13 -12.19
C THR A 232 -13.71 11.69 -11.99
N SER A 233 -12.68 10.91 -12.29
CA SER A 233 -11.28 11.30 -12.22
C SER A 233 -10.65 11.32 -13.61
N LEU A 234 -9.98 12.42 -13.95
CA LEU A 234 -9.12 12.48 -15.13
C LEU A 234 -7.70 12.06 -14.72
N LEU A 235 -7.17 11.07 -15.42
CA LEU A 235 -5.85 10.52 -15.22
C LEU A 235 -5.01 10.77 -16.48
N GLY A 236 -3.74 11.12 -16.31
CA GLY A 236 -2.82 11.38 -17.42
C GLY A 236 -1.50 10.63 -17.27
N CYS A 237 -0.96 10.16 -18.39
CA CYS A 237 0.34 9.52 -18.44
C CYS A 237 1.46 10.57 -18.46
N PRO A 238 2.47 10.49 -17.58
CA PRO A 238 3.58 11.44 -17.58
C PRO A 238 4.55 11.26 -18.77
N GLY A 239 4.51 10.12 -19.46
CA GLY A 239 5.35 9.81 -20.62
C GLY A 239 4.72 10.28 -21.94
N CYS A 240 3.68 9.57 -22.38
CA CYS A 240 3.03 9.84 -23.67
C CYS A 240 1.95 10.94 -23.63
N LYS A 241 1.59 11.46 -22.45
CA LYS A 241 0.48 12.42 -22.24
C LYS A 241 -0.91 11.91 -22.59
N ASP A 242 -1.07 10.61 -22.87
CA ASP A 242 -2.39 9.98 -23.01
C ASP A 242 -3.23 10.20 -21.75
N GLN A 243 -4.53 10.40 -21.96
CA GLN A 243 -5.49 10.65 -20.89
C GLN A 243 -6.50 9.53 -20.78
N MET A 244 -6.99 9.30 -19.57
CA MET A 244 -8.02 8.33 -19.25
C MET A 244 -9.00 8.95 -18.27
N ILE A 245 -10.29 8.72 -18.50
CA ILE A 245 -11.33 9.04 -17.53
C ILE A 245 -11.67 7.77 -16.75
N GLU A 246 -11.60 7.83 -15.42
CA GLU A 246 -12.08 6.82 -14.49
C GLU A 246 -13.34 7.32 -13.81
N GLU A 247 -14.44 6.59 -13.93
CA GLU A 247 -15.72 6.88 -13.25
C GLU A 247 -16.03 5.77 -12.26
N ARG A 248 -16.13 6.14 -10.98
CA ARG A 248 -16.54 5.23 -9.91
C ARG A 248 -17.93 5.60 -9.44
N VAL A 249 -18.80 4.60 -9.32
CA VAL A 249 -20.20 4.78 -8.93
C VAL A 249 -20.43 4.14 -7.57
N SER A 250 -20.94 4.89 -6.62
CA SER A 250 -21.33 4.38 -5.29
C SER A 250 -22.80 4.67 -5.03
N GLY A 251 -23.52 3.71 -4.44
CA GLY A 251 -24.92 3.89 -4.02
C GLY A 251 -25.04 4.07 -2.51
N TYR A 252 -25.96 4.95 -2.08
CA TYR A 252 -26.27 5.12 -0.66
C TYR A 252 -27.35 4.12 -0.22
N ASN A 253 -27.01 3.26 0.76
CA ASN A 253 -27.92 2.22 1.27
C ASN A 253 -28.80 2.70 2.45
N GLY A 254 -28.77 3.99 2.78
CA GLY A 254 -29.46 4.56 3.95
C GLY A 254 -28.56 4.72 5.18
N LYS A 255 -27.36 4.11 5.20
CA LYS A 255 -26.36 4.26 6.27
C LYS A 255 -25.02 4.71 5.72
N GLU A 256 -24.53 4.02 4.70
CA GLU A 256 -23.20 4.21 4.12
C GLU A 256 -23.22 4.22 2.59
N TRP A 257 -22.13 4.70 2.01
CA TRP A 257 -21.89 4.62 0.58
C TRP A 257 -21.25 3.28 0.25
N LYS A 258 -21.96 2.47 -0.53
CA LYS A 258 -21.44 1.19 -1.03
C LYS A 258 -20.95 1.36 -2.46
N ASP A 259 -19.71 0.94 -2.72
CA ASP A 259 -19.15 0.99 -4.06
C ASP A 259 -19.85 -0.02 -4.98
N LEU A 260 -20.25 0.42 -6.16
CA LEU A 260 -20.91 -0.39 -7.18
C LEU A 260 -19.88 -0.73 -8.26
N ASN A 261 -18.95 -1.62 -7.92
CA ASN A 261 -17.82 -1.98 -8.78
C ASN A 261 -18.24 -2.43 -10.21
N THR A 262 -19.42 -3.01 -10.36
CA THR A 262 -19.97 -3.43 -11.67
C THR A 262 -20.31 -2.26 -12.59
N MET A 263 -20.42 -1.04 -12.06
CA MET A 263 -20.73 0.18 -12.80
C MET A 263 -19.49 1.08 -12.98
N HIS A 264 -18.30 0.61 -12.60
CA HIS A 264 -17.07 1.37 -12.81
C HIS A 264 -16.73 1.40 -14.31
N ARG A 265 -16.40 2.59 -14.80
CA ARG A 265 -16.10 2.80 -16.22
C ARG A 265 -14.72 3.43 -16.37
N GLN A 266 -13.98 2.95 -17.36
CA GLN A 266 -12.69 3.49 -17.75
C GLN A 266 -12.72 3.78 -19.24
N VAL A 267 -12.35 4.98 -19.64
CA VAL A 267 -12.37 5.41 -21.04
C VAL A 267 -11.01 6.00 -21.39
N ILE A 268 -10.34 5.42 -22.37
CA ILE A 268 -9.12 5.97 -22.94
C ILE A 268 -9.51 7.09 -23.89
N ILE A 269 -8.89 8.25 -23.71
CA ILE A 269 -9.12 9.43 -24.55
C ILE A 269 -8.22 9.32 -25.79
N PRO A 270 -8.74 9.54 -27.01
CA PRO A 270 -7.94 9.56 -28.22
C PRO A 270 -6.75 10.52 -28.12
N ALA A 271 -5.63 10.13 -28.73
CA ALA A 271 -4.42 10.94 -28.77
C ALA A 271 -4.71 12.32 -29.39
N GLY A 272 -4.12 13.38 -28.80
CA GLY A 272 -4.27 14.76 -29.28
C GLY A 272 -5.39 15.56 -28.62
N ILE A 273 -6.24 14.95 -27.78
CA ILE A 273 -7.27 15.66 -27.00
C ILE A 273 -6.76 15.90 -25.57
N ASP A 274 -6.79 17.15 -25.11
CA ASP A 274 -6.46 17.53 -23.73
C ASP A 274 -7.72 17.98 -22.95
N LEU A 275 -8.15 17.14 -22.01
CA LEU A 275 -9.27 17.40 -21.11
C LEU A 275 -8.85 18.04 -19.78
N ALA A 276 -7.56 18.30 -19.55
CA ALA A 276 -7.11 18.94 -18.32
C ALA A 276 -7.79 20.31 -18.06
N PRO A 277 -8.03 21.18 -19.07
CA PRO A 277 -8.77 22.42 -18.87
C PRO A 277 -10.24 22.21 -18.47
N VAL A 278 -10.84 21.07 -18.87
CA VAL A 278 -12.24 20.74 -18.53
C VAL A 278 -12.36 20.42 -17.05
N PHE A 279 -11.39 19.69 -16.49
CA PHE A 279 -11.41 19.23 -15.10
C PHE A 279 -10.81 20.23 -14.09
N ARG A 280 -10.00 21.20 -14.55
CA ARG A 280 -9.39 22.25 -13.70
C ARG A 280 -10.30 23.46 -13.44
N GLY A 281 -11.28 23.72 -14.32
CA GLY A 281 -12.33 24.71 -14.09
C GLY A 281 -13.43 24.12 -13.22
#